data_AF-F2DM75-F1
#
_entry.id   AF-F2DM75-F1
#
_cell.length_a   1.000
_cell.length_b   1.000
_cell.length_c   1.000
_cell.angle_alpha   90.00
_cell.angle_beta   90.00
_cell.angle_gamma   90.00
#
_symmetry.space_group_name_H-M   'P 1'
#
loop_
_entity.id
_entity.type
_entity.pdbx_description
1 polymer ?
#
loop_
_entity_poly.entity_id
_entity_poly.type
_entity_poly.pdbx_seq_one_letter_code
_entity_poly.pdbx_strand_id
1 'polypeptide(L)'
;MKASLRSRQEPRRVSNGVIIAAMLLSLCVLSIVKARYCSTPFGKPDDQLKEQMNSSIRMETDDDEPAPAATTVGVSEEDAEEDVEEDSAAPVPKVTTERAEKTAVVSGAGAGRKDKDKGKGKKKKPTCFMTSKRSERCEAAGDIRVVGNASTIYIDSLDREWRTKPYARYHDPVAMTHVREFVLKPFPADAPPPACTKNHSVPGFVFSNRGFSGNLYHDYTDVLVPLFLSTRKFKGEVQFLLSDLKPWWVAKFRPLFRQLSNYEVVDVNNDLEVHCVPRIVVGSDFHKDMGIIPSKAAGHVSIVDFKRTLRDAFGLERAAASRGGATGAGKPRLLIISRKNSRRFLNEREMAAAATAMGFDVRIAEPDQHTDMSTFARLVNSADVMVGVHGAGLTNMVFLPAGAVLIQVVPFGGLEWLTGVTFKNPAADMEVTYMDYNVQLEESSLLEQYPRNHQVLTDPYAVHKQGWDALKAAYLDKQNVRLDLDKFRATLRDALSRLPPAA
;
A
#
# COMPACT_ATOMS: atom_id res chain seq x y z
N MET A 1 -36.38 -80.93 31.09
CA MET A 1 -36.40 -79.62 31.77
C MET A 1 -34.99 -79.05 31.82
N LYS A 2 -34.86 -77.72 31.67
CA LYS A 2 -33.66 -76.85 31.59
C LYS A 2 -33.10 -76.60 30.18
N ALA A 3 -33.58 -75.51 29.57
CA ALA A 3 -32.83 -74.73 28.59
C ALA A 3 -32.50 -73.37 29.23
N SER A 4 -31.22 -73.00 29.19
CA SER A 4 -30.64 -71.76 29.75
C SER A 4 -30.81 -70.60 28.77
N LEU A 5 -31.44 -69.51 29.20
CA LEU A 5 -31.59 -68.26 28.47
C LEU A 5 -30.39 -67.35 28.77
N ARG A 6 -29.58 -67.05 27.75
CA ARG A 6 -28.57 -65.98 27.77
C ARG A 6 -29.27 -64.65 27.46
N SER A 7 -29.24 -63.69 28.40
CA SER A 7 -29.74 -62.33 28.16
C SER A 7 -28.72 -61.51 27.37
N ARG A 8 -29.24 -60.71 26.44
CA ARG A 8 -28.49 -59.80 25.56
C ARG A 8 -28.49 -58.41 26.23
N GLN A 9 -27.31 -57.84 26.49
CA GLN A 9 -27.18 -56.48 27.05
C GLN A 9 -27.64 -55.42 26.02
N GLU A 10 -28.54 -54.53 26.43
CA GLU A 10 -28.95 -53.35 25.67
C GLU A 10 -27.93 -52.19 25.82
N PRO A 11 -27.74 -51.36 24.79
CA PRO A 11 -26.87 -50.19 24.85
C PRO A 11 -27.50 -49.08 25.71
N ARG A 12 -26.75 -48.58 26.68
CA ARG A 12 -27.16 -47.45 27.54
C ARG A 12 -27.38 -46.19 26.70
N ARG A 13 -28.63 -45.72 26.62
CA ARG A 13 -28.96 -44.38 26.11
C ARG A 13 -28.32 -43.33 27.01
N VAL A 14 -27.35 -42.60 26.47
CA VAL A 14 -26.78 -41.42 27.13
C VAL A 14 -27.87 -40.34 27.14
N SER A 15 -28.28 -39.91 28.33
CA SER A 15 -29.30 -38.87 28.48
C SER A 15 -28.82 -37.55 27.86
N ASN A 16 -29.72 -36.86 27.16
CA ASN A 16 -29.46 -35.53 26.57
C ASN A 16 -28.87 -34.53 27.58
N GLY A 17 -29.15 -34.70 28.88
CA GLY A 17 -28.56 -33.89 29.94
C GLY A 17 -27.03 -34.02 30.06
N VAL A 18 -26.46 -35.19 29.78
CA VAL A 18 -25.00 -35.42 29.82
C VAL A 18 -24.31 -34.73 28.65
N ILE A 19 -24.94 -34.72 27.48
CA ILE A 19 -24.44 -34.03 26.28
C ILE A 19 -24.43 -32.51 26.52
N ILE A 20 -25.53 -31.97 27.06
CA ILE A 20 -25.64 -30.54 27.37
C ILE A 20 -24.60 -30.14 28.43
N ALA A 21 -24.42 -30.94 29.48
CA ALA A 21 -23.41 -30.68 30.50
C ALA A 21 -21.98 -30.68 29.92
N ALA A 22 -21.66 -31.62 29.02
CA ALA A 22 -20.35 -31.66 28.36
C ALA A 22 -20.12 -30.44 27.44
N MET A 23 -21.15 -29.98 26.72
CA MET A 23 -21.06 -28.78 25.89
C MET A 23 -20.84 -27.51 26.71
N LEU A 24 -21.55 -27.36 27.83
CA LEU A 24 -21.36 -26.23 28.75
C LEU A 24 -19.96 -26.24 29.39
N LEU A 25 -19.47 -27.42 29.76
CA LEU A 25 -18.13 -27.57 30.34
C LEU A 25 -17.05 -27.25 29.30
N SER A 26 -17.25 -27.65 28.04
CA SER A 26 -16.39 -27.25 26.92
C SER A 26 -16.38 -25.73 26.69
N LEU A 27 -17.53 -25.06 26.78
CA LEU A 27 -17.63 -23.60 26.65
C LEU A 27 -16.95 -22.86 27.81
N CYS A 28 -17.06 -23.38 29.04
CA CYS A 28 -16.34 -22.85 30.19
C CYS A 28 -14.83 -22.99 30.03
N VAL A 29 -14.34 -24.15 29.56
CA VAL A 29 -12.90 -24.38 29.32
C VAL A 29 -12.38 -23.44 28.22
N LEU A 30 -13.12 -23.27 27.11
CA LEU A 30 -12.76 -22.33 26.04
C LEU A 30 -12.74 -20.88 26.53
N SER A 31 -13.66 -20.50 27.40
CA SER A 31 -13.71 -19.17 28.01
C SER A 31 -12.51 -18.92 28.91
N ILE A 32 -12.09 -19.92 29.70
CA ILE A 32 -10.90 -19.85 30.55
C ILE A 32 -9.62 -19.81 29.72
N VAL A 33 -9.53 -20.59 28.65
CA VAL A 33 -8.38 -20.57 27.71
C VAL A 33 -8.29 -19.19 27.04
N LYS A 34 -9.40 -18.61 26.58
CA LYS A 34 -9.43 -17.25 26.03
C LYS A 34 -8.98 -16.21 27.07
N ALA A 35 -9.43 -16.32 28.31
CA ALA A 35 -9.02 -15.40 29.38
C ALA A 35 -7.54 -15.56 29.78
N ARG A 36 -6.98 -16.78 29.78
CA ARG A 36 -5.59 -17.03 30.18
C ARG A 36 -4.56 -16.79 29.07
N TYR A 37 -4.93 -16.99 27.80
CA TYR A 37 -4.00 -16.95 26.67
C TYR A 37 -4.24 -15.79 25.69
N CYS A 38 -5.36 -15.05 25.78
CA CYS A 38 -5.60 -13.82 25.00
C CYS A 38 -5.49 -12.54 25.84
N SER A 39 -4.90 -12.60 27.03
CA SER A 39 -4.66 -11.42 27.88
C SER A 39 -3.40 -10.67 27.46
N THR A 40 -3.40 -10.12 26.25
CA THR A 40 -2.67 -8.88 25.95
C THR A 40 -3.71 -7.77 25.90
N PRO A 41 -3.47 -6.59 26.50
CA PRO A 41 -4.46 -5.53 26.52
C PRO A 41 -4.64 -5.01 25.09
N PHE A 42 -5.67 -5.50 24.40
CA PHE A 42 -6.18 -4.85 23.21
C PHE A 42 -6.75 -3.51 23.68
N GLY A 43 -6.05 -2.41 23.36
CA GLY A 43 -6.62 -1.07 23.46
C GLY A 43 -7.99 -1.05 22.78
N LYS A 44 -8.93 -0.29 23.34
CA LYS A 44 -10.34 -0.30 22.92
C LYS A 44 -10.43 -0.18 21.39
N PRO A 45 -11.30 -0.95 20.72
CA PRO A 45 -11.46 -0.91 19.27
C PRO A 45 -11.66 0.52 18.74
N ASP A 46 -12.36 1.37 19.51
CA ASP A 46 -12.64 2.77 19.17
C ASP A 46 -11.39 3.68 19.19
N ASP A 47 -10.42 3.38 20.06
CA ASP A 47 -9.18 4.15 20.17
C ASP A 47 -8.25 3.80 18.99
N GLN A 48 -8.17 2.51 18.63
CA GLN A 48 -7.47 2.06 17.41
C GLN A 48 -8.15 2.58 16.14
N LEU A 49 -9.49 2.63 16.08
CA LEU A 49 -10.22 3.20 14.93
C LEU A 49 -9.95 4.70 14.78
N LYS A 50 -9.93 5.46 15.88
CA LYS A 50 -9.63 6.91 15.88
C LYS A 50 -8.18 7.18 15.46
N GLU A 51 -7.23 6.39 15.95
CA GLU A 51 -5.81 6.50 15.61
C GLU A 51 -5.55 6.08 14.14
N GLN A 52 -6.25 5.06 13.63
CA GLN A 52 -6.25 4.64 12.22
C GLN A 52 -6.92 5.66 11.28
N MET A 53 -7.93 6.40 11.75
CA MET A 53 -8.54 7.47 10.98
C MET A 53 -7.59 8.67 10.89
N ASN A 54 -6.94 9.07 11.99
CA ASN A 54 -6.06 10.25 12.05
C ASN A 54 -4.76 10.10 11.26
N SER A 55 -4.25 8.87 11.12
CA SER A 55 -3.04 8.54 10.35
C SER A 55 -3.21 8.54 8.83
N SER A 56 -4.45 8.54 8.33
CA SER A 56 -4.75 8.01 7.01
C SER A 56 -4.19 8.77 5.80
N ILE A 57 -3.75 10.02 5.88
CA ILE A 57 -3.33 10.76 4.67
C ILE A 57 -2.51 12.03 5.02
N ARG A 58 -1.47 11.98 5.86
CA ARG A 58 -0.50 13.08 5.86
C ARG A 58 0.39 12.91 4.61
N MET A 59 0.05 13.58 3.53
CA MET A 59 0.90 13.74 2.35
C MET A 59 1.18 15.23 2.21
N GLU A 60 2.38 15.65 2.57
CA GLU A 60 2.87 16.98 2.24
C GLU A 60 3.30 17.01 0.76
N THR A 61 3.08 18.16 0.15
CA THR A 61 3.43 18.46 -1.23
C THR A 61 4.95 18.49 -1.38
N ASP A 62 5.45 17.88 -2.47
CA ASP A 62 6.80 18.14 -2.96
C ASP A 62 6.80 19.56 -3.54
N ASP A 63 7.03 20.56 -2.70
CA ASP A 63 7.39 21.90 -3.18
C ASP A 63 8.89 21.91 -3.51
N ASP A 64 9.19 21.93 -4.81
CA ASP A 64 10.51 22.28 -5.34
C ASP A 64 10.70 23.80 -5.18
N GLU A 65 11.36 24.25 -4.11
CA GLU A 65 12.08 25.53 -4.11
C GLU A 65 13.34 25.49 -3.22
N PRO A 66 14.43 26.18 -3.61
CA PRO A 66 15.70 26.11 -2.92
C PRO A 66 15.70 26.97 -1.65
N ALA A 67 16.33 26.46 -0.60
CA ALA A 67 16.47 27.14 0.69
C ALA A 67 17.12 28.54 0.54
N PRO A 68 16.58 29.61 1.16
CA PRO A 68 17.32 30.85 1.26
C PRO A 68 18.34 30.76 2.39
N ALA A 69 19.53 31.26 2.08
CA ALA A 69 20.65 31.41 2.98
C ALA A 69 20.30 32.29 4.18
N ALA A 70 20.93 31.97 5.31
CA ALA A 70 20.98 32.79 6.50
C ALA A 70 21.36 34.23 6.14
N THR A 71 20.60 35.21 6.65
CA THR A 71 21.09 36.59 6.71
C THR A 71 20.84 37.20 8.08
N THR A 72 21.94 37.71 8.60
CA THR A 72 22.12 38.59 9.74
C THR A 72 21.39 39.92 9.59
N VAL A 73 21.11 40.51 10.75
CA VAL A 73 20.60 41.86 11.00
C VAL A 73 21.32 42.96 10.19
N GLY A 74 20.55 43.89 9.63
CA GLY A 74 20.98 45.16 9.07
C GLY A 74 19.77 46.06 8.79
N VAL A 75 19.89 47.35 9.10
CA VAL A 75 18.83 48.35 9.28
C VAL A 75 18.69 49.24 8.01
N SER A 76 17.55 49.94 7.94
CA SER A 76 17.21 51.23 7.29
C SER A 76 16.81 51.35 5.82
N GLU A 77 15.73 52.13 5.67
CA GLU A 77 15.41 53.18 4.66
C GLU A 77 14.55 52.84 3.41
N GLU A 78 13.30 53.31 3.51
CA GLU A 78 12.51 54.22 2.63
C GLU A 78 12.51 54.10 1.08
N ASP A 79 11.26 54.10 0.59
CA ASP A 79 10.66 54.70 -0.61
C ASP A 79 11.07 54.27 -2.04
N ALA A 80 10.08 53.79 -2.82
CA ALA A 80 9.46 54.53 -3.95
C ALA A 80 8.70 53.60 -4.92
N GLU A 81 7.60 54.13 -5.44
CA GLU A 81 6.64 53.57 -6.40
C GLU A 81 7.19 53.52 -7.84
N GLU A 82 6.67 52.59 -8.67
CA GLU A 82 6.04 52.83 -10.00
C GLU A 82 6.09 51.59 -10.93
N ASP A 83 4.90 51.06 -11.19
CA ASP A 83 4.22 50.78 -12.47
C ASP A 83 4.78 49.88 -13.61
N VAL A 84 3.99 48.81 -13.86
CA VAL A 84 3.27 48.39 -15.10
C VAL A 84 3.98 48.50 -16.47
N GLU A 85 4.16 47.37 -17.18
CA GLU A 85 3.39 47.02 -18.40
C GLU A 85 3.81 45.70 -19.09
N GLU A 86 2.79 45.10 -19.71
CA GLU A 86 2.71 43.88 -20.51
C GLU A 86 3.53 43.95 -21.82
N ASP A 87 3.97 42.82 -22.38
CA ASP A 87 3.19 42.06 -23.38
C ASP A 87 4.05 41.11 -24.25
N SER A 88 3.44 39.97 -24.58
CA SER A 88 3.52 39.20 -25.83
C SER A 88 4.78 38.44 -26.27
N ALA A 89 4.56 37.12 -26.35
CA ALA A 89 4.69 36.26 -27.54
C ALA A 89 6.04 36.09 -28.31
N ALA A 90 6.58 34.87 -28.16
CA ALA A 90 7.16 33.93 -29.15
C ALA A 90 7.32 34.38 -30.63
N PRO A 91 8.32 33.88 -31.42
CA PRO A 91 8.51 32.44 -31.64
C PRO A 91 9.92 31.90 -32.02
N VAL A 92 9.96 30.56 -32.07
CA VAL A 92 10.97 29.59 -32.55
C VAL A 92 11.63 29.92 -33.90
N PRO A 93 12.87 29.41 -34.15
CA PRO A 93 13.15 28.86 -35.48
C PRO A 93 13.79 27.45 -35.48
N LYS A 94 13.53 26.76 -36.60
CA LYS A 94 13.93 25.40 -36.97
C LYS A 94 15.35 25.35 -37.59
N VAL A 95 16.05 24.25 -37.29
CA VAL A 95 16.85 23.34 -38.14
C VAL A 95 17.55 23.91 -39.40
N THR A 96 18.87 23.71 -39.51
CA THR A 96 19.51 23.07 -40.68
C THR A 96 20.95 22.61 -40.40
N THR A 97 21.31 21.58 -41.15
CA THR A 97 22.49 20.71 -41.16
C THR A 97 23.78 21.35 -41.67
N GLU A 98 24.95 20.88 -41.20
CA GLU A 98 26.06 20.50 -42.10
C GLU A 98 27.15 19.66 -41.39
N ARG A 99 27.72 18.73 -42.15
CA ARG A 99 28.73 17.71 -41.78
C ARG A 99 30.09 18.18 -42.28
N ALA A 100 31.13 18.08 -41.46
CA ALA A 100 32.52 18.05 -41.93
C ALA A 100 33.38 17.10 -41.07
N GLU A 101 33.85 16.04 -41.70
CA GLU A 101 34.86 15.10 -41.20
C GLU A 101 36.24 15.77 -41.14
N LYS A 102 37.01 15.51 -40.08
CA LYS A 102 38.47 15.39 -40.17
C LYS A 102 38.98 14.30 -39.22
N THR A 103 39.51 13.26 -39.83
CA THR A 103 40.29 12.17 -39.27
C THR A 103 41.70 12.66 -38.90
N ALA A 104 42.24 12.22 -37.77
CA ALA A 104 43.68 12.10 -37.57
C ALA A 104 43.98 11.00 -36.54
N VAL A 105 44.57 9.91 -37.01
CA VAL A 105 45.21 8.85 -36.23
C VAL A 105 46.71 9.07 -36.36
N VAL A 106 47.46 9.15 -35.25
CA VAL A 106 48.83 8.60 -35.15
C VAL A 106 49.09 8.13 -33.71
N SER A 107 49.62 6.91 -33.66
CA SER A 107 50.06 6.04 -32.58
C SER A 107 51.33 6.47 -31.83
N GLY A 108 51.50 5.96 -30.61
CA GLY A 108 52.80 5.82 -29.94
C GLY A 108 52.73 4.95 -28.67
N ALA A 109 53.31 3.75 -28.74
CA ALA A 109 53.59 2.82 -27.63
C ALA A 109 54.55 3.44 -26.58
N GLY A 110 54.70 3.00 -25.33
CA GLY A 110 54.15 1.93 -24.52
C GLY A 110 54.93 1.89 -23.19
N ALA A 111 54.40 1.27 -22.13
CA ALA A 111 55.19 0.67 -21.03
C ALA A 111 54.23 -0.02 -20.05
N GLY A 112 54.47 -1.30 -19.80
CA GLY A 112 53.57 -2.16 -19.04
C GLY A 112 53.56 -1.93 -17.53
N ARG A 113 52.41 -2.26 -16.93
CA ARG A 113 52.34 -2.74 -15.55
C ARG A 113 51.52 -4.02 -15.54
N LYS A 114 52.19 -5.12 -15.15
CA LYS A 114 51.59 -6.41 -14.87
C LYS A 114 50.64 -6.27 -13.68
N ASP A 115 49.33 -6.26 -13.92
CA ASP A 115 48.36 -6.51 -12.85
C ASP A 115 48.26 -8.02 -12.63
N LYS A 116 48.87 -8.49 -11.54
CA LYS A 116 48.55 -9.78 -10.93
C LYS A 116 47.36 -9.56 -10.00
N ASP A 117 46.15 -9.49 -10.55
CA ASP A 117 44.94 -9.64 -9.74
C ASP A 117 44.67 -11.13 -9.52
N LYS A 118 45.25 -11.67 -8.43
CA LYS A 118 44.86 -12.98 -7.90
C LYS A 118 43.61 -12.77 -7.05
N GLY A 119 42.52 -13.41 -7.47
CA GLY A 119 41.19 -13.30 -6.89
C GLY A 119 41.13 -13.34 -5.37
N LYS A 120 40.61 -12.24 -4.82
CA LYS A 120 39.76 -12.24 -3.63
C LYS A 120 38.59 -11.33 -3.96
N GLY A 121 37.39 -11.92 -4.08
CA GLY A 121 36.17 -11.13 -4.30
C GLY A 121 36.07 -10.03 -3.25
N LYS A 122 36.13 -8.77 -3.69
CA LYS A 122 35.96 -7.62 -2.81
C LYS A 122 34.59 -7.76 -2.12
N LYS A 123 34.59 -8.01 -0.81
CA LYS A 123 33.37 -7.92 0.01
C LYS A 123 32.78 -6.53 -0.24
N LYS A 124 31.59 -6.46 -0.84
CA LYS A 124 30.90 -5.18 -1.06
C LYS A 124 30.58 -4.62 0.34
N LYS A 125 31.09 -3.43 0.65
CA LYS A 125 30.82 -2.76 1.92
C LYS A 125 29.31 -2.61 2.09
N PRO A 126 28.76 -2.81 3.31
CA PRO A 126 27.36 -2.52 3.57
C PRO A 126 27.02 -1.08 3.20
N THR A 127 25.90 -0.88 2.53
CA THR A 127 25.48 0.45 2.07
C THR A 127 24.05 0.70 2.52
N CYS A 128 23.88 1.67 3.43
CA CYS A 128 22.61 2.33 3.69
C CYS A 128 22.51 3.57 2.81
N PHE A 129 21.39 3.73 2.10
CA PHE A 129 21.15 4.87 1.21
C PHE A 129 19.66 5.14 1.04
N MET A 130 19.33 6.38 0.67
CA MET A 130 17.97 6.76 0.31
C MET A 130 17.65 6.26 -1.11
N THR A 131 16.59 5.47 -1.23
CA THR A 131 16.06 5.00 -2.53
C THR A 131 15.12 6.03 -3.15
N SER A 132 14.50 6.87 -2.30
CA SER A 132 13.70 8.04 -2.63
C SER A 132 13.51 8.90 -1.39
N LYS A 133 12.82 10.05 -1.48
CA LYS A 133 12.40 10.87 -0.32
C LYS A 133 11.58 10.08 0.71
N ARG A 134 10.99 8.94 0.31
CA ARG A 134 10.10 8.14 1.17
C ARG A 134 10.74 6.89 1.75
N SER A 135 11.90 6.45 1.26
CA SER A 135 12.41 5.16 1.71
C SER A 135 13.93 5.07 1.73
N GLU A 136 14.43 4.63 2.88
CA GLU A 136 15.81 4.26 3.12
C GLU A 136 15.96 2.73 2.98
N ARG A 137 17.11 2.29 2.48
CA ARG A 137 17.46 0.88 2.38
C ARG A 137 18.91 0.64 2.77
N CYS A 138 19.13 -0.39 3.57
CA CYS A 138 20.46 -0.93 3.86
C CYS A 138 20.63 -2.31 3.21
N GLU A 139 21.78 -2.54 2.59
CA GLU A 139 22.16 -3.86 2.07
C GLU A 139 23.54 -4.29 2.57
N ALA A 140 23.70 -5.57 2.90
CA ALA A 140 24.99 -6.17 3.23
C ALA A 140 25.09 -7.61 2.74
N ALA A 141 26.32 -8.09 2.53
CA ALA A 141 26.62 -9.48 2.19
C ALA A 141 27.82 -9.96 3.02
N GLY A 142 27.82 -11.24 3.41
CA GLY A 142 28.83 -11.82 4.30
C GLY A 142 28.22 -12.72 5.38
N ASP A 143 28.87 -12.79 6.54
CA ASP A 143 28.30 -13.43 7.74
C ASP A 143 27.41 -12.41 8.45
N ILE A 144 26.10 -12.62 8.36
CA ILE A 144 25.07 -11.74 8.90
C ILE A 144 24.20 -12.52 9.86
N ARG A 145 23.99 -11.98 11.07
CA ARG A 145 23.23 -12.62 12.15
C ARG A 145 22.14 -11.69 12.63
N VAL A 146 20.90 -12.02 12.29
CA VAL A 146 19.71 -11.32 12.76
C VAL A 146 19.28 -11.94 14.08
N VAL A 147 19.34 -11.16 15.16
CA VAL A 147 18.98 -11.63 16.50
C VAL A 147 17.49 -11.38 16.73
N GLY A 148 16.71 -12.45 16.85
CA GLY A 148 15.29 -12.39 17.18
C GLY A 148 15.04 -11.62 18.48
N ASN A 149 13.90 -10.92 18.54
CA ASN A 149 13.44 -10.08 19.65
C ASN A 149 14.36 -8.89 20.03
N ALA A 150 15.55 -8.76 19.44
CA ALA A 150 16.55 -7.76 19.82
C ALA A 150 16.64 -6.55 18.88
N SER A 151 15.99 -6.59 17.70
CA SER A 151 16.16 -5.58 16.63
C SER A 151 17.61 -5.24 16.31
N THR A 152 18.49 -6.24 16.45
CA THR A 152 19.93 -6.09 16.22
C THR A 152 20.36 -7.06 15.13
N ILE A 153 21.09 -6.53 14.16
CA ILE A 153 21.63 -7.30 13.04
C ILE A 153 23.16 -7.14 13.07
N TYR A 154 23.87 -8.22 13.37
CA TYR A 154 25.32 -8.24 13.32
C TYR A 154 25.79 -8.55 11.91
N ILE A 155 26.78 -7.81 11.42
CA ILE A 155 27.31 -7.91 10.05
C ILE A 155 28.84 -7.90 10.12
N ASP A 156 29.49 -8.96 9.63
CA ASP A 156 30.95 -9.10 9.68
C ASP A 156 31.72 -8.01 8.92
N SER A 157 31.15 -7.54 7.81
CA SER A 157 31.76 -6.59 6.88
C SER A 157 31.46 -5.13 7.22
N LEU A 158 30.71 -4.88 8.28
CA LEU A 158 30.34 -3.53 8.72
C LEU A 158 31.47 -2.90 9.53
N ASP A 159 31.70 -1.61 9.32
CA ASP A 159 32.76 -0.82 9.96
C ASP A 159 32.23 0.06 11.11
N ARG A 160 30.95 0.45 11.06
CA ARG A 160 30.31 1.27 12.10
C ARG A 160 28.84 0.89 12.31
N GLU A 161 28.29 1.26 13.46
CA GLU A 161 26.87 1.08 13.74
C GLU A 161 26.00 1.94 12.80
N TRP A 162 24.87 1.39 12.36
CA TRP A 162 23.83 2.09 11.62
C TRP A 162 22.45 1.82 12.23
N ARG A 163 21.56 2.81 12.11
CA ARG A 163 20.19 2.74 12.59
C ARG A 163 19.25 2.99 11.43
N THR A 164 18.18 2.22 11.35
CA THR A 164 17.20 2.36 10.29
C THR A 164 15.84 1.86 10.73
N LYS A 165 14.78 2.38 10.12
CA LYS A 165 13.38 1.95 10.31
C LYS A 165 12.86 1.41 8.98
N PRO A 166 12.61 0.10 8.85
CA PRO A 166 12.41 -0.53 7.54
C PRO A 166 10.97 -0.38 7.04
N TYR A 167 10.53 0.85 6.77
CA TYR A 167 9.18 1.22 6.33
C TYR A 167 9.21 2.40 5.32
N ALA A 168 8.40 2.37 4.26
CA ALA A 168 8.47 3.33 3.14
C ALA A 168 7.72 4.67 3.38
N ARG A 169 7.98 5.29 4.54
CA ARG A 169 7.49 6.62 4.94
C ARG A 169 8.57 7.39 5.72
N TYR A 170 9.82 7.36 5.25
CA TYR A 170 10.99 7.89 5.96
C TYR A 170 10.81 9.33 6.47
N HIS A 171 10.20 10.21 5.68
CA HIS A 171 9.96 11.60 6.03
C HIS A 171 8.76 11.83 6.97
N ASP A 172 7.90 10.82 7.20
CA ASP A 172 6.69 10.99 8.01
C ASP A 172 6.95 10.62 9.48
N PRO A 173 7.02 11.60 10.39
CA PRO A 173 7.33 11.34 11.79
C PRO A 173 6.21 10.57 12.51
N VAL A 174 4.96 10.71 12.09
CA VAL A 174 3.81 10.03 12.71
C VAL A 174 3.86 8.54 12.38
N ALA A 175 4.11 8.19 11.11
CA ALA A 175 4.33 6.81 10.70
C ALA A 175 5.55 6.22 11.44
N MET A 176 6.67 6.96 11.43
CA MET A 176 7.94 6.47 11.96
C MET A 176 7.99 6.38 13.48
N THR A 177 7.14 7.10 14.21
CA THR A 177 7.04 6.97 15.68
C THR A 177 6.71 5.54 16.11
N HIS A 178 5.92 4.83 15.30
CA HIS A 178 5.46 3.48 15.62
C HIS A 178 6.35 2.37 15.05
N VAL A 179 7.17 2.68 14.04
CA VAL A 179 8.04 1.69 13.40
C VAL A 179 9.26 1.42 14.29
N ARG A 180 9.49 0.14 14.60
CA ARG A 180 10.63 -0.27 15.41
C ARG A 180 11.94 -0.01 14.68
N GLU A 181 12.88 0.62 15.39
CA GLU A 181 14.23 0.87 14.89
C GLU A 181 15.08 -0.40 14.96
N PHE A 182 15.83 -0.67 13.89
CA PHE A 182 16.84 -1.70 13.82
C PHE A 182 18.23 -1.10 13.92
N VAL A 183 19.10 -1.80 14.64
CA VAL A 183 20.50 -1.45 14.80
C VAL A 183 21.37 -2.48 14.07
N LEU A 184 22.08 -2.04 13.03
CA LEU A 184 23.05 -2.84 12.29
C LEU A 184 24.42 -2.60 12.93
N LYS A 185 25.06 -3.66 13.42
CA LYS A 185 26.31 -3.59 14.17
C LYS A 185 27.44 -4.40 13.52
N PRO A 186 28.69 -3.93 13.59
CA PRO A 186 29.84 -4.80 13.33
C PRO A 186 29.86 -5.95 14.34
N PHE A 187 30.58 -7.02 14.02
CA PHE A 187 30.84 -8.06 15.02
C PHE A 187 31.64 -7.48 16.20
N PRO A 188 31.36 -7.91 17.45
CA PRO A 188 32.11 -7.44 18.60
C PRO A 188 33.60 -7.78 18.43
N ALA A 189 34.49 -6.83 18.76
CA ALA A 189 35.93 -7.06 18.69
C ALA A 189 36.41 -8.02 19.80
N ASP A 190 35.80 -7.91 20.99
CA ASP A 190 36.26 -8.58 22.22
C ASP A 190 35.38 -9.77 22.64
N ALA A 191 34.40 -10.16 21.82
CA ALA A 191 33.49 -11.26 22.12
C ALA A 191 33.06 -12.00 20.86
N PRO A 192 32.77 -13.31 20.93
CA PRO A 192 32.26 -14.03 19.78
C PRO A 192 30.89 -13.46 19.36
N PRO A 193 30.61 -13.33 18.05
CA PRO A 193 29.30 -12.95 17.57
C PRO A 193 28.23 -13.98 17.99
N PRO A 194 26.95 -13.58 18.15
CA PRO A 194 25.87 -14.47 18.58
C PRO A 194 25.81 -15.74 17.73
N ALA A 195 25.82 -16.92 18.34
CA ALA A 195 25.86 -18.18 17.61
C ALA A 195 24.60 -18.36 16.74
N CYS A 196 24.77 -18.87 15.52
CA CYS A 196 23.65 -19.19 14.63
C CYS A 196 22.83 -20.34 15.21
N THR A 197 21.54 -20.15 15.38
CA THR A 197 20.61 -21.23 15.72
C THR A 197 19.83 -21.69 14.49
N LYS A 198 19.61 -20.78 13.52
CA LYS A 198 18.96 -21.08 12.24
C LYS A 198 19.76 -20.53 11.07
N ASN A 199 20.21 -21.42 10.19
CA ASN A 199 20.98 -21.06 9.00
C ASN A 199 20.07 -21.02 7.76
N HIS A 200 20.23 -19.98 6.95
CA HIS A 200 19.51 -19.78 5.69
C HIS A 200 20.51 -19.76 4.54
N SER A 201 20.19 -20.43 3.44
CA SER A 201 20.95 -20.37 2.18
C SER A 201 20.54 -19.19 1.29
N VAL A 202 19.44 -18.51 1.63
CA VAL A 202 18.85 -17.41 0.86
C VAL A 202 19.02 -16.05 1.56
N PRO A 203 18.94 -14.93 0.83
CA PRO A 203 18.94 -13.61 1.43
C PRO A 203 17.81 -13.41 2.45
N GLY A 204 18.10 -12.68 3.53
CA GLY A 204 17.08 -12.13 4.43
C GLY A 204 16.56 -10.78 3.92
N PHE A 205 15.26 -10.52 4.10
CA PHE A 205 14.65 -9.23 3.80
C PHE A 205 13.81 -8.75 5.00
N VAL A 206 14.23 -7.65 5.60
CA VAL A 206 13.62 -7.06 6.79
C VAL A 206 12.73 -5.89 6.41
N PHE A 207 11.47 -5.93 6.84
CA PHE A 207 10.50 -4.85 6.67
C PHE A 207 9.55 -4.79 7.86
N SER A 208 8.88 -3.66 8.07
CA SER A 208 7.86 -3.47 9.11
C SER A 208 6.47 -3.29 8.51
N ASN A 209 5.43 -3.72 9.23
CA ASN A 209 4.04 -3.38 8.94
C ASN A 209 3.34 -2.65 10.11
N ARG A 210 4.08 -1.91 10.95
CA ARG A 210 3.45 -1.08 11.97
C ARG A 210 2.77 0.13 11.35
N GLY A 211 3.59 1.05 10.79
CA GLY A 211 3.31 2.43 10.40
C GLY A 211 1.83 2.76 10.23
N PHE A 212 1.38 2.88 8.99
CA PHE A 212 -0.03 3.10 8.65
C PHE A 212 -0.74 1.84 8.13
N SER A 213 -0.07 0.68 8.17
CA SER A 213 -0.65 -0.58 7.73
C SER A 213 -1.90 -0.94 8.55
N GLY A 214 -2.89 -1.48 7.87
CA GLY A 214 -4.26 -1.70 8.33
C GLY A 214 -5.27 -0.75 7.71
N ASN A 215 -4.79 0.38 7.17
CA ASN A 215 -5.49 1.11 6.13
C ASN A 215 -5.12 0.50 4.77
N LEU A 216 -6.11 0.13 3.95
CA LEU A 216 -5.87 -0.58 2.70
C LEU A 216 -4.96 0.19 1.72
N TYR A 217 -5.06 1.53 1.67
CA TYR A 217 -4.18 2.34 0.83
C TYR A 217 -2.72 2.19 1.25
N HIS A 218 -2.46 2.30 2.55
CA HIS A 218 -1.13 2.16 3.14
C HIS A 218 -0.59 0.73 3.07
N ASP A 219 -1.45 -0.28 3.20
CA ASP A 219 -1.07 -1.68 3.00
C ASP A 219 -0.38 -1.85 1.64
N TYR A 220 -0.95 -1.31 0.57
CA TYR A 220 -0.37 -1.43 -0.76
C TYR A 220 0.77 -0.46 -1.02
N THR A 221 0.58 0.84 -0.77
CA THR A 221 1.54 1.87 -1.17
C THR A 221 2.81 1.85 -0.30
N ASP A 222 2.69 1.63 1.01
CA ASP A 222 3.84 1.71 1.93
C ASP A 222 4.51 0.35 2.15
N VAL A 223 3.81 -0.77 1.88
CA VAL A 223 4.31 -2.12 2.20
C VAL A 223 4.33 -3.04 0.99
N LEU A 224 3.17 -3.41 0.42
CA LEU A 224 3.10 -4.53 -0.53
C LEU A 224 3.73 -4.23 -1.90
N VAL A 225 3.52 -3.03 -2.46
CA VAL A 225 4.15 -2.60 -3.72
C VAL A 225 5.66 -2.45 -3.53
N PRO A 226 6.16 -1.72 -2.49
CA PRO A 226 7.59 -1.69 -2.14
C PRO A 226 8.21 -3.07 -1.94
N LEU A 227 7.51 -3.97 -1.24
CA LEU A 227 7.98 -5.34 -1.01
C LEU A 227 8.12 -6.10 -2.33
N PHE A 228 7.09 -6.10 -3.19
CA PHE A 228 7.14 -6.75 -4.49
C PHE A 228 8.31 -6.24 -5.32
N LEU A 229 8.43 -4.92 -5.48
CA LEU A 229 9.44 -4.33 -6.36
C LEU A 229 10.86 -4.59 -5.85
N SER A 230 11.03 -4.66 -4.52
CA SER A 230 12.33 -4.91 -3.88
C SER A 230 12.77 -6.37 -3.91
N THR A 231 11.81 -7.30 -4.00
CA THR A 231 12.06 -8.74 -3.76
C THR A 231 11.86 -9.60 -5.00
N ARG A 232 11.18 -9.11 -6.05
CA ARG A 232 10.91 -9.88 -7.27
C ARG A 232 12.17 -10.44 -7.93
N LYS A 233 13.29 -9.73 -7.84
CA LYS A 233 14.62 -10.16 -8.34
C LYS A 233 15.11 -11.48 -7.71
N PHE A 234 14.63 -11.84 -6.53
CA PHE A 234 15.00 -13.08 -5.83
C PHE A 234 14.18 -14.29 -6.26
N LYS A 235 13.12 -14.12 -7.06
CA LYS A 235 12.32 -15.24 -7.64
C LYS A 235 11.82 -16.25 -6.60
N GLY A 236 11.41 -15.79 -5.42
CA GLY A 236 10.96 -16.64 -4.31
C GLY A 236 12.06 -17.06 -3.34
N GLU A 237 13.33 -16.95 -3.73
CA GLU A 237 14.49 -17.30 -2.89
C GLU A 237 14.89 -16.16 -1.95
N VAL A 238 14.01 -15.82 -1.01
CA VAL A 238 14.23 -14.76 -0.01
C VAL A 238 13.45 -15.07 1.27
N GLN A 239 14.10 -15.00 2.43
CA GLN A 239 13.47 -15.16 3.73
C GLN A 239 12.94 -13.81 4.22
N PHE A 240 11.62 -13.70 4.39
CA PHE A 240 11.00 -12.52 4.99
C PHE A 240 11.13 -12.53 6.50
N LEU A 241 11.63 -11.42 7.04
CA LEU A 241 11.82 -11.14 8.46
C LEU A 241 10.97 -9.91 8.79
N LEU A 242 9.74 -10.13 9.25
CA LEU A 242 8.75 -9.07 9.45
C LEU A 242 8.84 -8.53 10.89
N SER A 243 9.09 -7.22 11.00
CA SER A 243 8.95 -6.47 12.24
C SER A 243 7.51 -5.97 12.42
N ASP A 244 7.12 -5.83 13.68
CA ASP A 244 5.85 -5.29 14.14
C ASP A 244 4.63 -6.09 13.67
N LEU A 245 4.82 -7.39 13.52
CA LEU A 245 3.88 -8.29 12.86
C LEU A 245 2.47 -8.19 13.46
N LYS A 246 1.50 -7.84 12.61
CA LYS A 246 0.06 -7.96 12.88
C LYS A 246 -0.45 -9.31 12.34
N PRO A 247 -0.82 -10.31 13.18
CA PRO A 247 -1.13 -11.66 12.69
C PRO A 247 -2.30 -11.72 11.70
N TRP A 248 -3.34 -10.93 11.95
CA TRP A 248 -4.51 -10.82 11.06
C TRP A 248 -4.13 -10.26 9.68
N TRP A 249 -3.17 -9.33 9.63
CA TRP A 249 -2.71 -8.71 8.39
C TRP A 249 -1.86 -9.68 7.57
N VAL A 250 -0.99 -10.44 8.24
CA VAL A 250 -0.21 -11.50 7.58
C VAL A 250 -1.12 -12.60 7.05
N ALA A 251 -2.14 -13.00 7.81
CA ALA A 251 -3.13 -13.97 7.35
C ALA A 251 -3.87 -13.47 6.10
N LYS A 252 -4.28 -12.20 6.09
CA LYS A 252 -4.97 -11.53 4.97
C LYS A 252 -4.15 -11.55 3.68
N PHE A 253 -2.84 -11.32 3.75
CA PHE A 253 -1.95 -11.25 2.58
C PHE A 253 -1.09 -12.51 2.38
N ARG A 254 -1.35 -13.59 3.14
CA ARG A 254 -0.65 -14.88 3.01
C ARG A 254 -0.58 -15.39 1.57
N PRO A 255 -1.65 -15.33 0.74
CA PRO A 255 -1.57 -15.77 -0.64
C PRO A 255 -0.52 -15.01 -1.46
N LEU A 256 -0.38 -13.69 -1.22
CA LEU A 256 0.64 -12.87 -1.87
C LEU A 256 2.04 -13.21 -1.36
N PHE A 257 2.25 -13.37 -0.05
CA PHE A 257 3.57 -13.73 0.47
C PHE A 257 4.10 -15.03 -0.14
N ARG A 258 3.24 -16.02 -0.36
CA ARG A 258 3.58 -17.29 -1.03
C ARG A 258 3.96 -17.13 -2.50
N GLN A 259 3.55 -16.04 -3.17
CA GLN A 259 4.01 -15.72 -4.52
C GLN A 259 5.37 -15.00 -4.53
N LEU A 260 5.72 -14.33 -3.43
CA LEU A 260 6.95 -13.53 -3.33
C LEU A 260 8.12 -14.29 -2.67
N SER A 261 7.82 -15.28 -1.84
CA SER A 261 8.79 -16.09 -1.11
C SER A 261 8.33 -17.55 -1.02
N ASN A 262 9.29 -18.47 -1.17
CA ASN A 262 9.12 -19.91 -0.96
C ASN A 262 9.16 -20.30 0.54
N TYR A 263 9.35 -19.31 1.43
CA TYR A 263 9.56 -19.50 2.86
C TYR A 263 8.45 -18.80 3.66
N GLU A 264 8.10 -19.35 4.83
CA GLU A 264 7.13 -18.70 5.72
C GLU A 264 7.73 -17.42 6.33
N VAL A 265 6.88 -16.42 6.53
CA VAL A 265 7.27 -15.14 7.14
C VAL A 265 7.65 -15.36 8.61
N VAL A 266 8.80 -14.82 9.02
CA VAL A 266 9.27 -14.88 10.40
C VAL A 266 8.84 -13.61 11.14
N ASP A 267 8.22 -13.77 12.31
CA ASP A 267 7.95 -12.68 13.25
C ASP A 267 9.21 -12.35 14.04
N VAL A 268 10.03 -11.41 13.57
CA VAL A 268 11.32 -11.13 14.20
C VAL A 268 11.19 -10.56 15.63
N ASN A 269 10.01 -10.05 16.02
CA ASN A 269 9.80 -9.54 17.38
C ASN A 269 9.51 -10.64 18.40
N ASN A 270 8.91 -11.75 17.96
CA ASN A 270 8.53 -12.87 18.82
C ASN A 270 9.38 -14.12 18.51
N ASP A 271 10.55 -13.91 17.94
CA ASP A 271 11.51 -14.96 17.57
C ASP A 271 12.65 -15.03 18.60
N LEU A 272 13.00 -16.25 18.99
CA LEU A 272 14.09 -16.54 19.94
C LEU A 272 15.35 -17.03 19.22
N GLU A 273 15.28 -17.19 17.90
CA GLU A 273 16.37 -17.71 17.09
C GLU A 273 17.34 -16.59 16.65
N VAL A 274 18.56 -17.00 16.31
CA VAL A 274 19.54 -16.18 15.59
C VAL A 274 19.59 -16.68 14.15
N HIS A 275 19.06 -15.86 13.25
CA HIS A 275 18.95 -16.16 11.82
C HIS A 275 20.22 -15.73 11.10
N CYS A 276 20.98 -16.69 10.58
CA CYS A 276 22.19 -16.45 9.82
C CYS A 276 21.92 -16.51 8.31
N VAL A 277 22.24 -15.43 7.59
CA VAL A 277 21.94 -15.26 6.15
C VAL A 277 23.20 -14.83 5.40
N PRO A 278 23.39 -15.22 4.12
CA PRO A 278 24.55 -14.81 3.31
C PRO A 278 24.45 -13.38 2.80
N ARG A 279 23.24 -12.83 2.75
CA ARG A 279 22.93 -11.46 2.33
C ARG A 279 21.71 -10.96 3.08
N ILE A 280 21.66 -9.67 3.37
CA ILE A 280 20.48 -9.03 3.95
C ILE A 280 20.13 -7.74 3.23
N VAL A 281 18.83 -7.46 3.19
CA VAL A 281 18.25 -6.17 2.83
C VAL A 281 17.36 -5.73 3.98
N VAL A 282 17.51 -4.48 4.43
CA VAL A 282 16.69 -3.86 5.48
C VAL A 282 16.03 -2.62 4.90
N GLY A 283 14.71 -2.61 4.86
CA GLY A 283 13.93 -1.57 4.15
C GLY A 283 13.67 -1.91 2.69
N SER A 284 12.65 -1.27 2.12
CA SER A 284 12.21 -1.51 0.74
C SER A 284 12.55 -0.32 -0.16
N ASP A 285 12.67 -0.56 -1.46
CA ASP A 285 12.68 0.51 -2.46
C ASP A 285 11.27 1.13 -2.57
N PHE A 286 11.19 2.43 -2.79
CA PHE A 286 9.92 3.12 -3.07
C PHE A 286 10.08 4.06 -4.27
N HIS A 287 9.18 3.95 -5.25
CA HIS A 287 9.21 4.78 -6.47
C HIS A 287 8.18 5.90 -6.45
N LYS A 288 6.90 5.55 -6.34
CA LYS A 288 5.75 6.47 -6.33
C LYS A 288 4.54 5.77 -5.70
N ASP A 289 3.53 6.55 -5.30
CA ASP A 289 2.32 6.00 -4.70
C ASP A 289 1.65 4.95 -5.61
N MET A 290 1.35 3.78 -5.03
CA MET A 290 0.69 2.66 -5.71
C MET A 290 1.33 2.27 -7.05
N GLY A 291 2.61 2.59 -7.29
CA GLY A 291 3.20 2.50 -8.62
C GLY A 291 4.68 2.14 -8.62
N ILE A 292 5.12 1.63 -9.77
CA ILE A 292 6.51 1.20 -10.00
C ILE A 292 6.97 1.84 -11.30
N ILE A 293 8.14 2.50 -11.27
CA ILE A 293 8.82 3.02 -12.46
C ILE A 293 9.71 1.90 -13.04
N PRO A 294 9.38 1.29 -14.20
CA PRO A 294 10.09 0.11 -14.70
C PRO A 294 11.57 0.36 -15.05
N SER A 295 11.91 1.58 -15.48
CA SER A 295 13.31 1.95 -15.76
C SER A 295 14.20 2.01 -14.52
N LYS A 296 13.61 2.16 -13.33
CA LYS A 296 14.32 2.17 -12.04
C LYS A 296 14.29 0.82 -11.33
N ALA A 297 13.32 -0.03 -11.65
CA ALA A 297 13.12 -1.30 -10.96
C ALA A 297 14.09 -2.39 -11.44
N ALA A 298 14.64 -3.16 -10.49
CA ALA A 298 15.45 -4.32 -10.82
C ALA A 298 14.64 -5.34 -11.65
N GLY A 299 15.17 -5.73 -12.81
CA GLY A 299 14.47 -6.64 -13.73
C GLY A 299 13.31 -6.00 -14.49
N HIS A 300 13.21 -4.66 -14.49
CA HIS A 300 12.21 -3.89 -15.24
C HIS A 300 10.76 -4.23 -14.92
N VAL A 301 10.50 -4.64 -13.68
CA VAL A 301 9.14 -4.96 -13.22
C VAL A 301 8.27 -3.71 -13.16
N SER A 302 6.98 -3.90 -13.39
CA SER A 302 5.97 -2.84 -13.44
C SER A 302 4.84 -3.09 -12.43
N ILE A 303 3.96 -2.11 -12.26
CA ILE A 303 2.74 -2.30 -11.46
C ILE A 303 1.78 -3.30 -12.12
N VAL A 304 1.84 -3.46 -13.45
CA VAL A 304 1.09 -4.49 -14.18
C VAL A 304 1.59 -5.90 -13.80
N ASP A 305 2.90 -6.09 -13.61
CA ASP A 305 3.45 -7.35 -13.11
C ASP A 305 3.03 -7.63 -11.66
N PHE A 306 2.91 -6.58 -10.84
CA PHE A 306 2.35 -6.69 -9.50
C PHE A 306 0.87 -7.12 -9.55
N LYS A 307 0.05 -6.50 -10.42
CA LYS A 307 -1.34 -6.93 -10.64
C LYS A 307 -1.43 -8.37 -11.09
N ARG A 308 -0.56 -8.83 -12.01
CA ARG A 308 -0.49 -10.23 -12.42
C ARG A 308 -0.18 -11.16 -11.24
N THR A 309 0.78 -10.77 -10.40
CA THR A 309 1.13 -11.52 -9.19
C THR A 309 -0.04 -11.59 -8.20
N LEU A 310 -0.81 -10.51 -8.03
CA LEU A 310 -2.04 -10.52 -7.24
C LEU A 310 -3.09 -11.46 -7.85
N ARG A 311 -3.25 -11.46 -9.17
CA ARG A 311 -4.17 -12.38 -9.84
C ARG A 311 -3.79 -13.84 -9.59
N ASP A 312 -2.51 -14.17 -9.70
CA ASP A 312 -2.01 -15.52 -9.41
C ASP A 312 -2.18 -15.89 -7.92
N ALA A 313 -1.90 -14.94 -7.01
CA ALA A 313 -2.05 -15.13 -5.57
C ALA A 313 -3.50 -15.44 -5.16
N PHE A 314 -4.48 -14.74 -5.74
CA PHE A 314 -5.87 -14.81 -5.33
C PHE A 314 -6.77 -15.63 -6.29
N GLY A 315 -6.19 -16.24 -7.32
CA GLY A 315 -6.92 -17.05 -8.31
C GLY A 315 -7.91 -16.22 -9.13
N LEU A 316 -7.47 -15.06 -9.62
CA LEU A 316 -8.31 -14.10 -10.33
C LEU A 316 -8.24 -14.32 -11.85
N GLU A 317 -9.30 -14.90 -12.40
CA GLU A 317 -9.34 -15.35 -13.79
C GLU A 317 -9.34 -14.20 -14.81
N ARG A 318 -10.03 -13.09 -14.52
CA ARG A 318 -10.23 -12.02 -15.52
C ARG A 318 -8.99 -11.16 -15.66
N ALA A 319 -8.41 -11.16 -16.86
CA ALA A 319 -7.31 -10.28 -17.25
C ALA A 319 -7.79 -8.94 -17.82
N ALA A 320 -8.91 -8.93 -18.54
CA ALA A 320 -9.43 -7.77 -19.25
C ALA A 320 -10.93 -7.52 -19.00
N ALA A 321 -11.30 -6.24 -18.95
CA ALA A 321 -12.68 -5.77 -18.88
C ALA A 321 -13.33 -5.85 -20.26
N SER A 322 -14.66 -5.86 -20.28
CA SER A 322 -15.42 -5.90 -21.54
C SER A 322 -16.77 -5.22 -21.38
N ARG A 323 -17.23 -4.55 -22.44
CA ARG A 323 -18.60 -4.04 -22.52
C ARG A 323 -19.65 -5.16 -22.48
N GLY A 324 -19.28 -6.39 -22.87
CA GLY A 324 -20.11 -7.58 -22.72
C GLY A 324 -20.00 -8.25 -21.34
N GLY A 325 -19.33 -7.62 -20.38
CA GLY A 325 -19.10 -8.17 -19.04
C GLY A 325 -18.19 -9.40 -19.02
N ALA A 326 -18.23 -10.13 -17.90
CA ALA A 326 -17.36 -11.28 -17.67
C ALA A 326 -17.51 -12.42 -18.70
N THR A 327 -18.68 -12.55 -19.34
CA THR A 327 -18.94 -13.58 -20.36
C THR A 327 -18.69 -13.09 -21.79
N GLY A 328 -18.44 -11.80 -22.00
CA GLY A 328 -18.31 -11.20 -23.33
C GLY A 328 -19.64 -10.96 -24.08
N ALA A 329 -20.74 -11.57 -23.65
CA ALA A 329 -22.07 -11.43 -24.28
C ALA A 329 -23.17 -10.98 -23.32
N GLY A 330 -22.81 -10.62 -22.09
CA GLY A 330 -23.72 -10.18 -21.03
C GLY A 330 -23.72 -8.66 -20.83
N LYS A 331 -24.10 -8.27 -19.60
CA LYS A 331 -24.05 -6.89 -19.14
C LYS A 331 -22.70 -6.61 -18.45
N PRO A 332 -22.10 -5.43 -18.65
CA PRO A 332 -20.93 -5.05 -17.87
C PRO A 332 -21.31 -4.93 -16.40
N ARG A 333 -20.44 -5.38 -15.50
CA ARG A 333 -20.68 -5.32 -14.06
C ARG A 333 -20.20 -3.99 -13.50
N LEU A 334 -21.07 -3.30 -12.77
CA LEU A 334 -20.74 -2.12 -12.00
C LEU A 334 -20.68 -2.46 -10.51
N LEU A 335 -19.55 -2.19 -9.87
CA LEU A 335 -19.35 -2.36 -8.44
C LEU A 335 -19.38 -1.00 -7.74
N ILE A 336 -20.33 -0.80 -6.82
CA ILE A 336 -20.38 0.34 -5.92
C ILE A 336 -19.63 -0.04 -4.62
N ILE A 337 -18.58 0.71 -4.32
CA ILE A 337 -17.83 0.61 -3.07
C ILE A 337 -18.53 1.46 -2.01
N SER A 338 -19.24 0.79 -1.11
CA SER A 338 -19.98 1.39 -0.01
C SER A 338 -19.07 1.76 1.16
N ARG A 339 -19.53 2.70 2.00
CA ARG A 339 -18.88 3.12 3.24
C ARG A 339 -19.93 3.26 4.36
N LYS A 340 -19.59 2.82 5.58
CA LYS A 340 -20.46 2.95 6.77
C LYS A 340 -20.24 4.20 7.62
N ASN A 341 -19.00 4.67 7.72
CA ASN A 341 -18.61 5.63 8.76
C ASN A 341 -18.57 7.08 8.26
N SER A 342 -17.74 7.37 7.25
CA SER A 342 -17.60 8.71 6.64
C SER A 342 -17.77 8.64 5.13
N ARG A 343 -17.93 9.77 4.44
CA ARG A 343 -18.07 9.87 2.97
C ARG A 343 -19.02 8.81 2.40
N ARG A 344 -20.16 8.64 3.05
CA ARG A 344 -21.18 7.65 2.68
C ARG A 344 -21.99 8.17 1.50
N PHE A 345 -22.46 7.27 0.66
CA PHE A 345 -23.55 7.58 -0.27
C PHE A 345 -24.88 7.62 0.48
N LEU A 346 -25.60 8.73 0.37
CA LEU A 346 -26.91 8.92 1.01
C LEU A 346 -28.07 8.36 0.16
N ASN A 347 -27.83 8.07 -1.11
CA ASN A 347 -28.81 7.56 -2.08
C ASN A 347 -28.27 6.34 -2.86
N GLU A 348 -27.56 5.44 -2.18
CA GLU A 348 -26.90 4.29 -2.79
C GLU A 348 -27.86 3.34 -3.51
N ARG A 349 -29.08 3.16 -2.99
CA ARG A 349 -30.11 2.32 -3.61
C ARG A 349 -30.60 2.92 -4.93
N GLU A 350 -30.80 4.24 -4.95
CA GLU A 350 -31.20 4.98 -6.14
C GLU A 350 -30.08 5.01 -7.19
N MET A 351 -28.82 5.13 -6.76
CA MET A 351 -27.65 4.96 -7.64
C MET A 351 -27.64 3.58 -8.29
N ALA A 352 -27.85 2.51 -7.51
CA ALA A 352 -27.89 1.16 -8.04
C ALA A 352 -29.04 0.93 -9.01
N ALA A 353 -30.23 1.50 -8.73
CA ALA A 353 -31.37 1.45 -9.63
C ALA A 353 -31.08 2.21 -10.95
N ALA A 354 -30.47 3.40 -10.87
CA ALA A 354 -30.08 4.18 -12.03
C ALA A 354 -29.03 3.45 -12.91
N ALA A 355 -28.04 2.82 -12.29
CA ALA A 355 -27.04 2.02 -13.00
C ALA A 355 -27.66 0.76 -13.65
N THR A 356 -28.59 0.10 -12.97
CA THR A 356 -29.31 -1.06 -13.54
C THR A 356 -30.13 -0.66 -14.77
N ALA A 357 -30.83 0.48 -14.70
CA ALA A 357 -31.57 1.04 -15.83
C ALA A 357 -30.67 1.43 -17.01
N MET A 358 -29.39 1.71 -16.74
CA MET A 358 -28.36 1.97 -17.76
C MET A 358 -27.72 0.71 -18.34
N GLY A 359 -28.18 -0.47 -17.94
CA GLY A 359 -27.75 -1.75 -18.52
C GLY A 359 -26.60 -2.43 -17.79
N PHE A 360 -26.22 -1.98 -16.60
CA PHE A 360 -25.20 -2.65 -15.78
C PHE A 360 -25.79 -3.81 -14.94
N ASP A 361 -24.99 -4.84 -14.68
CA ASP A 361 -25.18 -5.76 -13.54
C ASP A 361 -24.56 -5.11 -12.30
N VAL A 362 -25.38 -4.65 -11.36
CA VAL A 362 -24.90 -3.83 -10.24
C VAL A 362 -24.66 -4.69 -9.01
N ARG A 363 -23.48 -4.52 -8.40
CA ARG A 363 -23.13 -5.05 -7.08
C ARG A 363 -22.76 -3.90 -6.16
N ILE A 364 -23.18 -4.00 -4.90
CA ILE A 364 -22.75 -3.10 -3.83
C ILE A 364 -21.91 -3.94 -2.88
N ALA A 365 -20.73 -3.43 -2.52
CA ALA A 365 -19.86 -4.10 -1.57
C ALA A 365 -19.20 -3.09 -0.66
N GLU A 366 -19.02 -3.49 0.59
CA GLU A 366 -18.31 -2.71 1.58
C GLU A 366 -17.01 -3.43 1.95
N PRO A 367 -15.84 -2.86 1.63
CA PRO A 367 -14.58 -3.40 2.12
C PRO A 367 -14.39 -2.99 3.59
N ASP A 368 -14.31 -3.96 4.50
CA ASP A 368 -13.85 -3.74 5.87
C ASP A 368 -12.57 -4.54 6.19
N GLN A 369 -12.00 -4.34 7.39
CA GLN A 369 -10.76 -5.01 7.80
C GLN A 369 -10.91 -6.53 8.01
N HIS A 370 -12.14 -7.04 8.13
CA HIS A 370 -12.45 -8.45 8.39
C HIS A 370 -12.92 -9.19 7.14
N THR A 371 -13.12 -8.48 6.03
CA THR A 371 -13.55 -9.05 4.77
C THR A 371 -12.49 -10.03 4.26
N ASP A 372 -12.93 -11.23 3.87
CA ASP A 372 -12.06 -12.20 3.21
C ASP A 372 -11.50 -11.60 1.92
N MET A 373 -10.18 -11.34 1.92
CA MET A 373 -9.51 -10.66 0.82
C MET A 373 -9.66 -11.41 -0.49
N SER A 374 -9.61 -12.75 -0.46
CA SER A 374 -9.74 -13.56 -1.68
C SER A 374 -11.12 -13.40 -2.33
N THR A 375 -12.17 -13.42 -1.52
CA THR A 375 -13.55 -13.23 -1.98
C THR A 375 -13.79 -11.82 -2.48
N PHE A 376 -13.28 -10.81 -1.78
CA PHE A 376 -13.42 -9.42 -2.21
C PHE A 376 -12.63 -9.14 -3.49
N ALA A 377 -11.39 -9.66 -3.59
CA ALA A 377 -10.58 -9.56 -4.80
C ALA A 377 -11.27 -10.20 -6.01
N ARG A 378 -11.91 -11.36 -5.85
CA ARG A 378 -12.74 -11.98 -6.90
C ARG A 378 -13.93 -11.11 -7.30
N LEU A 379 -14.61 -10.50 -6.33
CA LEU A 379 -15.73 -9.60 -6.62
C LEU A 379 -15.27 -8.39 -7.43
N VAL A 380 -14.16 -7.75 -7.04
CA VAL A 380 -13.61 -6.60 -7.75
C VAL A 380 -13.08 -7.00 -9.13
N ASN A 381 -12.38 -8.13 -9.25
CA ASN A 381 -11.91 -8.64 -10.54
C ASN A 381 -13.06 -8.99 -11.50
N SER A 382 -14.25 -9.27 -10.96
CA SER A 382 -15.44 -9.49 -11.78
C SER A 382 -16.07 -8.21 -12.34
N ALA A 383 -15.70 -7.03 -11.83
CA ALA A 383 -16.27 -5.76 -12.24
C ALA A 383 -15.59 -5.19 -13.50
N ASP A 384 -16.38 -4.49 -14.32
CA ASP A 384 -15.91 -3.73 -15.48
C ASP A 384 -15.86 -2.23 -15.16
N VAL A 385 -16.77 -1.77 -14.28
CA VAL A 385 -16.78 -0.42 -13.72
C VAL A 385 -16.79 -0.51 -12.20
N MET A 386 -15.97 0.28 -11.52
CA MET A 386 -15.99 0.43 -10.07
C MET A 386 -16.20 1.90 -9.72
N VAL A 387 -17.16 2.19 -8.84
CA VAL A 387 -17.45 3.54 -8.36
C VAL A 387 -17.39 3.60 -6.83
N GLY A 388 -16.82 4.67 -6.29
CA GLY A 388 -16.82 4.90 -4.85
C GLY A 388 -16.32 6.30 -4.51
N VAL A 389 -16.66 6.77 -3.30
CA VAL A 389 -16.11 8.03 -2.80
C VAL A 389 -14.64 7.87 -2.47
N HIS A 390 -13.84 8.90 -2.75
CA HIS A 390 -12.41 8.97 -2.43
C HIS A 390 -12.13 8.36 -1.05
N GLY A 391 -11.19 7.42 -0.96
CA GLY A 391 -10.76 6.80 0.28
C GLY A 391 -10.16 5.42 0.07
N ALA A 392 -9.66 4.82 1.16
CA ALA A 392 -8.90 3.57 1.12
C ALA A 392 -9.60 2.40 0.41
N GLY A 393 -10.94 2.37 0.39
CA GLY A 393 -11.71 1.35 -0.32
C GLY A 393 -11.45 1.32 -1.84
N LEU A 394 -11.12 2.46 -2.46
CA LEU A 394 -10.80 2.52 -3.90
C LEU A 394 -9.47 1.87 -4.26
N THR A 395 -8.59 1.62 -3.27
CA THR A 395 -7.33 0.88 -3.48
C THR A 395 -7.56 -0.51 -4.06
N ASN A 396 -8.75 -1.07 -3.88
CA ASN A 396 -9.14 -2.33 -4.52
C ASN A 396 -9.08 -2.29 -6.05
N MET A 397 -8.90 -1.12 -6.69
CA MET A 397 -8.62 -1.01 -8.13
C MET A 397 -7.45 -1.88 -8.60
N VAL A 398 -6.52 -2.26 -7.70
CA VAL A 398 -5.43 -3.21 -8.01
C VAL A 398 -5.94 -4.55 -8.54
N PHE A 399 -7.16 -4.94 -8.21
CA PHE A 399 -7.79 -6.19 -8.66
C PHE A 399 -8.65 -6.03 -9.92
N LEU A 400 -8.90 -4.80 -10.36
CA LEU A 400 -9.67 -4.57 -11.58
C LEU A 400 -8.93 -5.12 -12.80
N PRO A 401 -9.64 -5.74 -13.74
CA PRO A 401 -9.03 -6.19 -14.99
C PRO A 401 -8.58 -5.00 -15.85
N ALA A 402 -7.64 -5.22 -16.77
CA ALA A 402 -7.16 -4.20 -17.69
C ALA A 402 -8.32 -3.66 -18.56
N GLY A 403 -8.36 -2.36 -18.80
CA GLY A 403 -9.44 -1.67 -19.50
C GLY A 403 -10.69 -1.40 -18.67
N ALA A 404 -10.75 -1.82 -17.40
CA ALA A 404 -11.84 -1.45 -16.50
C ALA A 404 -11.88 0.06 -16.27
N VAL A 405 -13.04 0.57 -15.82
CA VAL A 405 -13.22 1.98 -15.48
C VAL A 405 -13.31 2.17 -13.96
N LEU A 406 -12.50 3.06 -13.41
CA LEU A 406 -12.61 3.55 -12.04
C LEU A 406 -13.26 4.92 -12.05
N ILE A 407 -14.44 5.04 -11.44
CA ILE A 407 -15.12 6.31 -11.19
C ILE A 407 -14.86 6.71 -9.74
N GLN A 408 -14.01 7.70 -9.53
CA GLN A 408 -13.76 8.27 -8.22
C GLN A 408 -14.73 9.41 -7.96
N VAL A 409 -15.61 9.26 -6.98
CA VAL A 409 -16.42 10.37 -6.46
C VAL A 409 -15.53 11.22 -5.56
N VAL A 410 -15.22 12.43 -6.01
CA VAL A 410 -14.35 13.40 -5.31
C VAL A 410 -15.23 14.25 -4.39
N PRO A 411 -15.04 14.19 -3.06
CA PRO A 411 -15.81 15.04 -2.14
C PRO A 411 -15.61 16.53 -2.43
N PHE A 412 -16.60 17.35 -2.08
CA PHE A 412 -16.45 18.80 -2.16
C PHE A 412 -15.27 19.26 -1.29
N GLY A 413 -14.57 20.31 -1.74
CA GLY A 413 -13.50 20.95 -0.97
C GLY A 413 -12.15 21.04 -1.66
N GLY A 414 -12.07 21.01 -3.00
CA GLY A 414 -10.82 21.25 -3.74
C GLY A 414 -9.77 20.14 -3.58
N LEU A 415 -10.19 18.88 -3.67
CA LEU A 415 -9.35 17.71 -3.36
C LEU A 415 -8.66 17.08 -4.59
N GLU A 416 -8.62 17.78 -5.72
CA GLU A 416 -8.15 17.26 -7.01
C GLU A 416 -6.68 16.85 -6.98
N TRP A 417 -5.83 17.58 -6.23
CA TRP A 417 -4.42 17.23 -6.06
C TRP A 417 -4.27 15.86 -5.39
N LEU A 418 -5.07 15.60 -4.35
CA LEU A 418 -5.05 14.38 -3.57
C LEU A 418 -5.57 13.20 -4.39
N THR A 419 -6.66 13.39 -5.14
CA THR A 419 -7.22 12.35 -6.01
C THR A 419 -6.28 12.00 -7.16
N GLY A 420 -5.57 13.01 -7.67
CA GLY A 420 -4.47 12.91 -8.63
C GLY A 420 -3.43 11.88 -8.26
N VAL A 421 -2.78 12.07 -7.11
CA VAL A 421 -1.66 11.23 -6.65
C VAL A 421 -2.11 9.85 -6.15
N THR A 422 -3.28 9.77 -5.51
CA THR A 422 -3.77 8.53 -4.87
C THR A 422 -4.33 7.51 -5.85
N PHE A 423 -5.11 7.94 -6.84
CA PHE A 423 -5.85 7.01 -7.70
C PHE A 423 -5.82 7.35 -9.19
N LYS A 424 -5.85 8.62 -9.59
CA LYS A 424 -5.81 9.00 -11.02
C LYS A 424 -4.53 8.54 -11.72
N ASN A 425 -3.37 8.94 -11.19
CA ASN A 425 -2.09 8.57 -11.78
C ASN A 425 -1.82 7.05 -11.68
N PRO A 426 -2.05 6.40 -10.52
CA PRO A 426 -1.83 4.96 -10.43
C PRO A 426 -2.80 4.12 -11.28
N ALA A 427 -4.05 4.56 -11.49
CA ALA A 427 -4.99 3.86 -12.36
C ALA A 427 -4.46 3.77 -13.80
N ALA A 428 -3.87 4.86 -14.32
CA ALA A 428 -3.26 4.87 -15.65
C ALA A 428 -2.11 3.85 -15.75
N ASP A 429 -1.22 3.80 -14.75
CA ASP A 429 -0.13 2.80 -14.70
C ASP A 429 -0.65 1.36 -14.61
N MET A 430 -1.85 1.17 -14.02
CA MET A 430 -2.51 -0.12 -13.80
C MET A 430 -3.40 -0.58 -14.97
N GLU A 431 -3.36 0.12 -16.11
CA GLU A 431 -4.24 -0.15 -17.25
C GLU A 431 -5.73 -0.05 -16.89
N VAL A 432 -6.08 0.86 -15.97
CA VAL A 432 -7.45 1.16 -15.57
C VAL A 432 -7.78 2.57 -16.04
N THR A 433 -8.91 2.71 -16.73
CA THR A 433 -9.41 4.02 -17.17
C THR A 433 -9.96 4.78 -15.98
N TYR A 434 -9.42 5.96 -15.70
CA TYR A 434 -9.86 6.81 -14.60
C TYR A 434 -10.91 7.83 -15.04
N MET A 435 -11.91 8.06 -14.19
CA MET A 435 -12.89 9.14 -14.29
C MET A 435 -13.14 9.76 -12.91
N ASP A 436 -13.29 11.07 -12.87
CA ASP A 436 -13.71 11.83 -11.69
C ASP A 436 -15.19 12.19 -11.76
N TYR A 437 -15.87 12.03 -10.63
CA TYR A 437 -17.17 12.62 -10.37
C TYR A 437 -16.99 13.66 -9.27
N ASN A 438 -16.90 14.93 -9.65
CA ASN A 438 -16.68 16.02 -8.69
C ASN A 438 -18.00 16.43 -8.04
N VAL A 439 -18.10 16.23 -6.73
CA VAL A 439 -19.30 16.54 -5.94
C VAL A 439 -19.51 18.05 -5.87
N GLN A 440 -20.69 18.50 -6.28
CA GLN A 440 -21.11 19.89 -6.13
C GLN A 440 -21.59 20.15 -4.69
N LEU A 441 -21.64 21.43 -4.31
CA LEU A 441 -22.05 21.81 -2.96
C LEU A 441 -23.47 21.28 -2.63
N GLU A 442 -24.37 21.29 -3.61
CA GLU A 442 -25.75 20.79 -3.51
C GLU A 442 -25.83 19.27 -3.27
N GLU A 443 -24.78 18.53 -3.64
CA GLU A 443 -24.66 17.09 -3.44
C GLU A 443 -23.99 16.75 -2.10
N SER A 444 -23.49 17.75 -1.37
CA SER A 444 -22.73 17.60 -0.13
C SER A 444 -23.60 17.76 1.11
N SER A 445 -23.46 16.86 2.08
CA SER A 445 -24.11 17.00 3.40
C SER A 445 -23.58 18.18 4.22
N LEU A 446 -22.53 18.86 3.77
CA LEU A 446 -21.96 20.01 4.47
C LEU A 446 -22.94 21.20 4.52
N LEU A 447 -23.86 21.31 3.56
CA LEU A 447 -24.95 22.31 3.57
C LEU A 447 -25.89 22.17 4.77
N GLU A 448 -26.02 20.98 5.33
CA GLU A 448 -26.84 20.71 6.52
C GLU A 448 -26.06 20.97 7.82
N GLN A 449 -24.73 21.02 7.75
CA GLN A 449 -23.84 21.10 8.91
C GLN A 449 -23.32 22.51 9.17
N TYR A 450 -23.25 23.34 8.14
CA TYR A 450 -22.64 24.67 8.20
C TYR A 450 -23.60 25.74 7.65
N PRO A 451 -23.61 26.94 8.24
CA PRO A 451 -24.27 28.10 7.64
C PRO A 451 -23.75 28.37 6.23
N ARG A 452 -24.61 28.87 5.32
CA ARG A 452 -24.26 29.09 3.91
C ARG A 452 -23.05 30.00 3.68
N ASN A 453 -22.77 30.91 4.60
CA ASN A 453 -21.63 31.84 4.55
C ASN A 453 -20.38 31.32 5.29
N HIS A 454 -20.42 30.12 5.85
CA HIS A 454 -19.30 29.55 6.59
C HIS A 454 -18.13 29.20 5.66
N GLN A 455 -16.90 29.49 6.09
CA GLN A 455 -15.67 29.33 5.30
C GLN A 455 -15.51 27.94 4.66
N VAL A 456 -15.89 26.87 5.37
CA VAL A 456 -15.89 25.49 4.85
C VAL A 456 -16.65 25.35 3.52
N LEU A 457 -17.68 26.16 3.30
CA LEU A 457 -18.50 26.13 2.08
C LEU A 457 -18.04 27.17 1.04
N THR A 458 -17.62 28.35 1.50
CA THR A 458 -17.36 29.50 0.64
C THR A 458 -15.90 29.65 0.20
N ASP A 459 -14.95 29.19 1.01
CA ASP A 459 -13.52 29.24 0.71
C ASP A 459 -12.80 27.98 1.24
N PRO A 460 -12.90 26.86 0.50
CA PRO A 460 -12.21 25.63 0.89
C PRO A 460 -10.70 25.77 1.00
N TYR A 461 -10.07 26.60 0.16
CA TYR A 461 -8.61 26.75 0.18
C TYR A 461 -8.10 27.44 1.45
N ALA A 462 -8.89 28.31 2.09
CA ALA A 462 -8.55 28.79 3.42
C ALA A 462 -8.58 27.70 4.49
N VAL A 463 -9.41 26.65 4.34
CA VAL A 463 -9.36 25.46 5.22
C VAL A 463 -8.10 24.62 4.93
N HIS A 464 -7.67 24.53 3.66
CA HIS A 464 -6.41 23.84 3.32
C HIS A 464 -5.20 24.49 4.00
N LYS A 465 -5.16 25.83 4.05
CA LYS A 465 -4.10 26.60 4.73
C LYS A 465 -4.03 26.36 6.24
N GLN A 466 -5.09 25.83 6.85
CA GLN A 466 -5.10 25.42 8.27
C GLN A 466 -4.43 24.06 8.49
N GLY A 467 -3.99 23.39 7.42
CA GLY A 467 -3.27 22.14 7.47
C GLY A 467 -4.15 20.90 7.30
N TRP A 468 -3.48 19.76 7.22
CA TRP A 468 -4.09 18.46 6.89
C TRP A 468 -5.27 18.09 7.82
N ASP A 469 -5.12 18.31 9.12
CA ASP A 469 -6.12 17.87 10.11
C ASP A 469 -7.45 18.62 9.96
N ALA A 470 -7.40 19.91 9.62
CA ALA A 470 -8.60 20.73 9.35
C ALA A 470 -9.30 20.32 8.05
N LEU A 471 -8.53 20.16 6.97
CA LEU A 471 -9.01 19.69 5.66
C LEU A 471 -9.69 18.32 5.80
N LYS A 472 -9.02 17.38 6.45
CA LYS A 472 -9.53 16.02 6.70
C LYS A 472 -10.82 16.07 7.51
N ALA A 473 -10.83 16.82 8.61
CA ALA A 473 -12.00 16.91 9.47
C ALA A 473 -13.22 17.45 8.71
N ALA A 474 -13.03 18.50 7.90
CA ALA A 474 -14.12 19.12 7.13
C ALA A 474 -14.58 18.24 5.97
N TYR A 475 -13.67 17.89 5.05
CA TYR A 475 -14.05 17.35 3.74
C TYR A 475 -14.00 15.83 3.64
N LEU A 476 -13.31 15.13 4.53
CA LEU A 476 -13.15 13.68 4.49
C LEU A 476 -13.87 12.93 5.62
N ASP A 477 -13.98 13.52 6.80
CA ASP A 477 -14.59 12.85 7.95
C ASP A 477 -16.07 13.20 8.12
N LYS A 478 -16.41 14.50 8.01
CA LYS A 478 -17.76 15.01 8.28
C LYS A 478 -18.67 15.07 7.07
N GLN A 479 -18.13 14.93 5.87
CA GLN A 479 -18.91 15.00 4.63
C GLN A 479 -19.45 13.62 4.23
N ASN A 480 -20.74 13.56 3.90
CA ASN A 480 -21.40 12.51 3.14
C ASN A 480 -21.95 13.09 1.83
N VAL A 481 -22.30 12.23 0.88
CA VAL A 481 -22.63 12.66 -0.49
C VAL A 481 -23.96 12.06 -0.93
N ARG A 482 -24.84 12.89 -1.48
CA ARG A 482 -26.03 12.49 -2.21
C ARG A 482 -25.84 12.83 -3.69
N LEU A 483 -25.56 11.83 -4.52
CA LEU A 483 -25.28 12.09 -5.93
C LEU A 483 -26.51 12.59 -6.68
N ASP A 484 -26.32 13.57 -7.54
CA ASP A 484 -27.27 13.94 -8.59
C ASP A 484 -27.40 12.76 -9.58
N LEU A 485 -28.62 12.22 -9.72
CA LEU A 485 -28.84 11.02 -10.51
C LEU A 485 -28.76 11.27 -12.03
N ASP A 486 -29.00 12.49 -12.50
CA ASP A 486 -28.92 12.81 -13.93
C ASP A 486 -27.47 12.98 -14.36
N LYS A 487 -26.68 13.69 -13.55
CA LYS A 487 -25.23 13.76 -13.70
C LYS A 487 -24.57 12.39 -13.54
N PHE A 488 -25.03 11.57 -12.59
CA PHE A 488 -24.54 10.21 -12.43
C PHE A 488 -24.85 9.35 -13.65
N ARG A 489 -26.06 9.38 -14.20
CA ARG A 489 -26.39 8.67 -15.45
C ARG A 489 -25.53 9.13 -16.63
N ALA A 490 -25.26 10.43 -16.75
CA ALA A 490 -24.35 10.94 -17.77
C ALA A 490 -22.92 10.38 -17.60
N THR A 491 -22.43 10.33 -16.36
CA THR A 491 -21.13 9.73 -16.02
C THR A 491 -21.08 8.24 -16.37
N LEU A 492 -22.14 7.49 -16.06
CA LEU A 492 -22.24 6.06 -16.40
C LEU A 492 -22.26 5.80 -17.90
N ARG A 493 -22.91 6.69 -18.68
CA ARG A 493 -22.91 6.61 -20.14
C ARG A 493 -21.51 6.79 -20.71
N ASP A 494 -20.75 7.75 -20.20
CA ASP A 494 -19.35 7.94 -20.60
C ASP A 494 -18.49 6.73 -20.20
N ALA A 495 -18.65 6.22 -18.97
CA ALA A 495 -17.95 5.01 -18.51
C ALA A 495 -18.22 3.79 -19.42
N LEU A 496 -19.47 3.58 -19.85
CA LEU A 496 -19.82 2.49 -20.78
C LEU A 496 -19.12 2.64 -22.14
N SER A 497 -18.98 3.88 -22.63
CA SER A 497 -18.31 4.17 -23.90
C SER A 497 -16.80 3.87 -23.87
N ARG A 498 -16.19 3.99 -22.69
CA ARG A 498 -14.76 3.74 -22.44
C ARG A 498 -14.41 2.27 -22.22
N LEU A 499 -15.39 1.42 -21.94
CA LEU A 499 -15.15 -0.01 -21.84
C LEU A 499 -14.72 -0.59 -23.20
N PRO A 500 -13.74 -1.52 -23.20
CA PRO A 500 -13.36 -2.26 -24.40
C PRO A 500 -14.58 -2.94 -25.03
N PRO A 501 -14.65 -3.05 -26.36
CA PRO A 501 -15.73 -3.76 -27.03
C PRO A 501 -15.81 -5.22 -26.56
N ALA A 502 -17.01 -5.82 -26.68
CA ALA A 502 -17.15 -7.26 -26.55
C ALA A 502 -16.25 -7.96 -27.59
N ALA A 503 -15.54 -9.00 -27.15
CA ALA A 503 -14.69 -9.82 -28.00
C ALA A 503 -15.53 -10.72 -28.92
#